data_AF-A0A938Y6K4-F1
#
_entry.id   AF-A0A938Y6K4-F1
#
_cell.length_a   1.000
_cell.length_b   1.000
_cell.length_c   1.000
_cell.angle_alpha   90.00
_cell.angle_beta   90.00
_cell.angle_gamma   90.00
#
_symmetry.space_group_name_H-M   'P 1'
#
loop_
_entity.id
_entity.type
_entity.pdbx_description
1 polymer ?
#
loop_
_entity_poly.entity_id
_entity_poly.type
_entity_poly.pdbx_seq_one_letter_code
_entity_poly.pdbx_strand_id
1 'polypeptide(L)'
;MKQATLRQILIVTDGCSNSGMSPVAAAALAKEQGITVNVIGVVERNEVGEQGEAEIKEIAEAGGGLFDIVYPAQLAQTVQMLTRKAMTRTIHQVVNKELKEILGESALEGLTPEKRMQVAGMVDDLGERSTLEVAMLVDTSASMKPKLSAVQQAIHDFSISLRSRSGTSRMSVCLFPGKDKYLDIVIPWTEQIEKAHQITSNLTMSGLTPTGPAIVEAIALFNHVPLPAELADSYRSRYNETEDDDGFLRDHVF
;
A
#
# COMPACT_ATOMS: atom_id res chain seq x y z
N MET A 1 -3.05 26.10 4.42
CA MET A 1 -3.73 24.89 4.94
C MET A 1 -2.77 23.73 4.79
N LYS A 2 -2.55 22.90 5.83
CA LYS A 2 -1.77 21.66 5.67
C LYS A 2 -2.53 20.76 4.70
N GLN A 3 -1.90 20.41 3.58
CA GLN A 3 -2.48 19.51 2.59
C GLN A 3 -2.60 18.13 3.23
N ALA A 4 -3.79 17.52 3.20
CA ALA A 4 -3.99 16.18 3.77
C ALA A 4 -3.17 15.17 2.96
N THR A 5 -2.44 14.28 3.64
CA THR A 5 -1.67 13.20 3.03
C THR A 5 -2.36 11.88 3.32
N LEU A 6 -2.80 11.19 2.28
CA LEU A 6 -3.38 9.86 2.33
C LEU A 6 -2.29 8.85 2.06
N ARG A 7 -2.17 7.84 2.91
CA ARG A 7 -1.18 6.77 2.77
C ARG A 7 -1.87 5.44 2.58
N GLN A 8 -1.43 4.69 1.59
CA GLN A 8 -2.00 3.38 1.28
C GLN A 8 -0.91 2.36 1.00
N ILE A 9 -1.10 1.16 1.54
CA ILE A 9 -0.43 -0.04 1.08
C ILE A 9 -1.42 -0.78 0.19
N LEU A 10 -1.01 -1.15 -1.02
CA LEU A 10 -1.81 -1.93 -1.94
C LEU A 10 -1.10 -3.26 -2.20
N ILE A 11 -1.67 -4.34 -1.69
CA ILE A 11 -1.16 -5.69 -1.85
C ILE A 11 -1.80 -6.32 -3.09
N VAL A 12 -0.98 -6.89 -3.97
CA VAL A 12 -1.42 -7.68 -5.12
C VAL A 12 -0.85 -9.08 -4.93
N THR A 13 -1.71 -10.04 -4.62
CA THR A 13 -1.32 -11.43 -4.33
C THR A 13 -2.32 -12.40 -4.95
N ASP A 14 -1.92 -13.65 -5.11
CA ASP A 14 -2.78 -14.72 -5.61
C ASP A 14 -2.98 -15.89 -4.64
N GLY A 15 -2.47 -15.79 -3.42
CA GLY A 15 -2.51 -16.89 -2.45
C GLY A 15 -2.49 -16.43 -1.01
N CYS A 16 -2.58 -17.41 -0.11
CA CYS A 16 -2.55 -17.16 1.32
C CYS A 16 -1.12 -16.99 1.84
N SER A 17 -0.94 -16.15 2.85
CA SER A 17 0.31 -16.06 3.61
C SER A 17 0.62 -17.40 4.25
N ASN A 18 1.80 -17.95 3.97
CA ASN A 18 2.17 -19.30 4.42
C ASN A 18 3.37 -19.30 5.39
N SER A 19 3.89 -18.12 5.76
CA SER A 19 5.06 -18.00 6.63
C SER A 19 5.14 -16.66 7.37
N GLY A 20 5.72 -16.67 8.57
CA GLY A 20 6.05 -15.48 9.34
C GLY A 20 4.92 -14.91 10.21
N MET A 21 4.96 -13.59 10.43
CA MET A 21 3.97 -12.84 11.19
C MET A 21 2.59 -12.88 10.51
N SER A 22 1.51 -12.85 11.31
CA SER A 22 0.15 -12.73 10.78
C SER A 22 0.00 -11.46 9.92
N PRO A 23 -0.46 -11.57 8.66
CA PRO A 23 -0.69 -10.42 7.80
C PRO A 23 -1.83 -9.52 8.29
N VAL A 24 -2.81 -10.11 8.99
CA VAL A 24 -3.91 -9.37 9.62
C VAL A 24 -3.39 -8.46 10.74
N ALA A 25 -2.49 -8.97 11.59
CA ALA A 25 -1.87 -8.18 12.65
C ALA A 25 -0.99 -7.05 12.09
N ALA A 26 -0.22 -7.33 11.03
CA ALA A 26 0.58 -6.32 10.35
C ALA A 26 -0.27 -5.23 9.70
N ALA A 27 -1.41 -5.59 9.11
CA ALA A 27 -2.35 -4.63 8.54
C ALA A 27 -3.02 -3.76 9.61
N ALA A 28 -3.38 -4.33 10.76
CA ALA A 28 -3.87 -3.56 11.90
C ALA A 28 -2.83 -2.53 12.38
N LEU A 29 -1.56 -2.93 12.47
CA LEU A 29 -0.47 -2.01 12.80
C LEU A 29 -0.35 -0.87 11.78
N ALA A 30 -0.44 -1.16 10.48
CA ALA A 30 -0.42 -0.13 9.44
C ALA A 30 -1.55 0.90 9.63
N LYS A 31 -2.76 0.43 9.95
CA LYS A 31 -3.92 1.29 10.20
C LYS A 31 -3.73 2.20 11.42
N GLU A 32 -3.15 1.68 12.51
CA GLU A 32 -2.81 2.48 13.69
C GLU A 32 -1.84 3.63 13.35
N GLN A 33 -0.97 3.43 12.36
CA GLN A 33 -0.06 4.44 11.83
C GLN A 33 -0.68 5.36 10.77
N GLY A 34 -2.00 5.27 10.54
CA GLY A 34 -2.72 6.07 9.54
C GLY A 34 -2.45 5.65 8.10
N ILE A 35 -2.05 4.39 7.86
CA ILE A 35 -1.86 3.80 6.53
C ILE A 35 -2.99 2.81 6.27
N THR A 36 -3.75 3.04 5.21
CA THR A 36 -4.83 2.13 4.80
C THR A 36 -4.24 0.95 4.03
N VAL A 37 -4.58 -0.29 4.40
CA VAL A 37 -4.14 -1.49 3.65
C VAL A 37 -5.27 -2.02 2.78
N ASN A 38 -5.00 -2.08 1.48
CA ASN A 38 -5.87 -2.59 0.44
C ASN A 38 -5.30 -3.88 -0.13
N VAL A 39 -6.15 -4.83 -0.53
CA VAL A 39 -5.69 -6.14 -1.02
C VAL A 39 -6.43 -6.52 -2.29
N ILE A 40 -5.70 -6.87 -3.36
CA ILE A 40 -6.27 -7.38 -4.60
C ILE A 40 -5.79 -8.82 -4.79
N GLY A 41 -6.73 -9.75 -4.77
CA GLY A 41 -6.52 -11.14 -5.15
C GLY A 41 -6.52 -11.29 -6.66
N VAL A 42 -5.48 -11.90 -7.24
CA VAL A 42 -5.41 -12.16 -8.69
C VAL A 42 -5.58 -13.65 -8.96
N VAL A 43 -6.71 -14.00 -9.55
CA VAL A 43 -7.14 -15.40 -9.70
C VAL A 43 -7.16 -15.82 -11.16
N GLU A 44 -6.77 -17.06 -11.44
CA GLU A 44 -7.00 -17.69 -12.73
C GLU A 44 -8.31 -18.49 -12.72
N ARG A 45 -8.83 -18.80 -13.91
CA ARG A 45 -10.12 -19.51 -14.03
C ARG A 45 -10.04 -20.83 -13.26
N ASN A 46 -10.97 -21.01 -12.31
CA ASN A 46 -11.17 -22.20 -11.46
C ASN A 46 -10.32 -22.34 -10.18
N GLU A 47 -9.62 -21.31 -9.72
CA GLU A 47 -8.67 -21.45 -8.59
C GLU A 47 -8.87 -20.42 -7.48
N VAL A 48 -10.06 -20.40 -6.85
CA VAL A 48 -10.20 -19.73 -5.55
C VAL A 48 -10.76 -20.71 -4.55
N GLY A 49 -9.91 -21.15 -3.62
CA GLY A 49 -10.38 -21.81 -2.41
C GLY A 49 -10.96 -20.77 -1.46
N GLU A 50 -12.05 -21.11 -0.77
CA GLU A 50 -12.71 -20.23 0.22
C GLU A 50 -11.76 -19.63 1.27
N GLN A 51 -10.65 -20.33 1.57
CA GLN A 51 -9.64 -19.90 2.52
C GLN A 51 -8.81 -18.69 2.06
N GLY A 52 -8.57 -18.52 0.76
CA GLY A 52 -7.83 -17.37 0.22
C GLY A 52 -8.64 -16.09 0.23
N GLU A 53 -9.94 -16.19 -0.05
CA GLU A 53 -10.84 -15.04 0.00
C GLU A 53 -10.99 -14.49 1.42
N ALA A 54 -11.11 -15.40 2.39
CA ALA A 54 -11.23 -15.04 3.80
C ALA A 54 -10.01 -14.26 4.29
N GLU A 55 -8.79 -14.73 4.01
CA GLU A 55 -7.57 -14.03 4.44
C GLU A 55 -7.42 -12.65 3.78
N ILE A 56 -7.64 -12.55 2.46
CA ILE A 56 -7.61 -11.28 1.71
C ILE A 56 -8.56 -10.25 2.33
N LYS A 57 -9.77 -10.70 2.67
CA LYS A 57 -10.78 -9.86 3.31
C LYS A 57 -10.35 -9.43 4.71
N GLU A 58 -9.89 -10.36 5.54
CA GLU A 58 -9.47 -10.08 6.91
C GLU A 58 -8.31 -9.07 6.97
N ILE A 59 -7.33 -9.20 6.07
CA ILE A 59 -6.21 -8.25 5.96
C ILE A 59 -6.73 -6.84 5.63
N ALA A 60 -7.57 -6.71 4.61
CA ALA A 60 -8.10 -5.41 4.20
C ALA A 60 -8.99 -4.77 5.28
N GLU A 61 -9.82 -5.56 5.96
CA GLU A 61 -10.67 -5.08 7.06
C GLU A 61 -9.85 -4.62 8.26
N ALA A 62 -8.84 -5.40 8.67
CA ALA A 62 -7.90 -5.03 9.73
C ALA A 62 -7.12 -3.76 9.39
N GLY A 63 -6.69 -3.63 8.14
CA GLY A 63 -6.02 -2.44 7.59
C GLY A 63 -6.93 -1.25 7.29
N GLY A 64 -8.24 -1.37 7.50
CA GLY A 64 -9.22 -0.30 7.26
C GLY A 64 -9.47 0.03 5.79
N GLY A 65 -8.96 -0.79 4.87
CA GLY A 65 -9.08 -0.60 3.43
C GLY A 65 -10.19 -1.42 2.80
N LEU A 66 -9.98 -1.76 1.54
CA LEU A 66 -10.90 -2.52 0.70
C LEU A 66 -10.16 -3.70 0.07
N PHE A 67 -10.92 -4.72 -0.29
CA PHE A 67 -10.41 -5.83 -1.07
C PHE A 67 -11.24 -6.07 -2.32
N ASP A 68 -10.65 -6.73 -3.30
CA ASP A 68 -11.35 -7.25 -4.47
C ASP A 68 -10.60 -8.48 -5.02
N ILE A 69 -11.32 -9.36 -5.72
CA ILE A 69 -10.76 -10.56 -6.33
C ILE A 69 -11.06 -10.52 -7.81
N VAL A 70 -9.99 -10.51 -8.61
CA VAL A 70 -10.08 -10.18 -10.03
C VAL A 70 -9.27 -11.11 -10.90
N TYR A 71 -9.71 -11.20 -12.15
CA TYR A 71 -8.89 -11.81 -13.18
C TYR A 71 -7.79 -10.84 -13.62
N PRO A 72 -6.63 -11.34 -14.12
CA PRO A 72 -5.53 -10.51 -14.61
C PRO A 72 -5.98 -9.41 -15.57
N ALA A 73 -6.93 -9.70 -16.46
CA ALA A 73 -7.46 -8.75 -17.44
C ALA A 73 -8.17 -7.53 -16.82
N GLN A 74 -8.62 -7.62 -15.57
CA GLN A 74 -9.35 -6.55 -14.86
C GLN A 74 -8.47 -5.83 -13.83
N LEU A 75 -7.27 -6.32 -13.57
CA LEU A 75 -6.40 -5.85 -12.49
C LEU A 75 -6.13 -4.34 -12.55
N ALA A 76 -5.78 -3.80 -13.74
CA ALA A 76 -5.46 -2.39 -13.90
C ALA A 76 -6.63 -1.47 -13.51
N GLN A 77 -7.84 -1.80 -13.95
CA GLN A 77 -9.05 -1.05 -13.63
C GLN A 77 -9.37 -1.15 -12.13
N THR A 78 -9.22 -2.33 -11.55
CA THR A 78 -9.52 -2.55 -10.13
C THR A 78 -8.53 -1.84 -9.21
N VAL A 79 -7.24 -1.83 -9.52
CA VAL A 79 -6.22 -1.07 -8.79
C VAL A 79 -6.62 0.41 -8.68
N GLN A 80 -6.99 1.04 -9.80
CA GLN A 80 -7.43 2.43 -9.83
C GLN A 80 -8.71 2.66 -9.02
N MET A 81 -9.72 1.82 -9.25
CA MET A 81 -11.03 1.92 -8.61
C MET A 81 -10.96 1.72 -7.10
N LEU A 82 -10.22 0.72 -6.65
CA LEU A 82 -10.08 0.36 -5.24
C LEU A 82 -9.30 1.44 -4.48
N THR A 83 -8.20 1.94 -5.05
CA THR A 83 -7.43 3.07 -4.50
C THR A 83 -8.35 4.29 -4.30
N ARG A 84 -9.13 4.67 -5.33
CA ARG A 84 -10.06 5.80 -5.25
C ARG A 84 -11.13 5.61 -4.18
N LYS A 85 -11.78 4.45 -4.14
CA LYS A 85 -12.78 4.14 -3.12
C LYS A 85 -12.19 4.17 -1.71
N ALA A 86 -10.99 3.63 -1.53
CA ALA A 86 -10.29 3.64 -0.24
C ALA A 86 -9.93 5.07 0.20
N MET A 87 -9.51 5.94 -0.73
CA MET A 87 -9.30 7.36 -0.43
C MET A 87 -10.58 8.05 0.03
N THR A 88 -11.65 7.95 -0.75
CA THR A 88 -12.96 8.55 -0.41
C THR A 88 -13.45 8.06 0.95
N ARG A 89 -13.32 6.75 1.24
CA ARG A 89 -13.65 6.17 2.55
C ARG A 89 -12.82 6.76 3.69
N THR A 90 -11.50 6.88 3.50
CA THR A 90 -10.58 7.43 4.51
C THR A 90 -10.93 8.88 4.84
N ILE A 91 -11.18 9.70 3.82
CA ILE A 91 -11.57 11.11 4.01
C ILE A 91 -12.94 11.20 4.68
N HIS A 92 -13.91 10.40 4.25
CA HIS A 92 -15.22 10.34 4.91
C HIS A 92 -15.09 9.98 6.40
N GLN A 93 -14.22 9.03 6.76
CA GLN A 93 -14.00 8.65 8.16
C GLN A 93 -13.42 9.80 8.97
N VAL A 94 -12.43 10.52 8.43
CA VAL A 94 -11.84 11.71 9.09
C VAL A 94 -12.88 12.81 9.24
N VAL A 95 -13.58 13.18 8.16
CA VAL A 95 -14.63 14.22 8.20
C VAL A 95 -15.75 13.85 9.18
N ASN A 96 -16.19 12.59 9.20
CA ASN A 96 -17.21 12.12 10.13
C ASN A 96 -16.74 12.19 11.59
N LYS A 97 -15.45 11.92 11.85
CA LYS A 97 -14.87 12.06 13.19
C LYS A 97 -14.87 13.51 13.65
N GLU A 98 -14.41 14.43 12.81
CA GLU A 98 -14.42 15.87 13.08
C GLU A 98 -15.84 16.40 13.32
N LEU A 99 -16.81 15.98 12.49
CA LEU A 99 -18.21 16.35 12.66
C LEU A 99 -18.78 15.86 13.98
N LYS A 100 -18.44 14.64 14.42
CA LYS A 100 -18.86 14.10 15.73
C LYS A 100 -18.25 14.85 16.90
N GLU A 101 -16.99 15.28 16.79
CA GLU A 101 -16.33 16.07 17.83
C GLU A 101 -16.97 17.46 17.99
N ILE A 102 -17.42 18.07 16.89
CA ILE A 102 -18.07 19.40 16.91
C ILE A 102 -19.57 19.32 17.27
N LEU A 103 -20.30 18.31 16.77
CA LEU A 103 -21.77 18.24 16.80
C LEU A 103 -22.34 17.14 17.72
N GLY A 104 -21.50 16.28 18.31
CA GLY A 104 -21.93 15.13 19.13
C GLY A 104 -22.33 13.89 18.31
N GLU A 105 -22.83 12.84 18.97
CA GLU A 105 -23.07 11.52 18.35
C GLU A 105 -24.08 11.52 17.19
N SER A 106 -24.98 12.52 17.13
CA SER A 106 -26.04 12.65 16.12
C SER A 106 -25.59 13.32 14.81
N ALA A 107 -24.28 13.51 14.60
CA ALA A 107 -23.72 14.44 13.63
C ALA A 107 -24.03 14.18 12.14
N LEU A 108 -24.37 12.95 11.72
CA LEU A 108 -24.69 12.64 10.31
C LEU A 108 -26.17 12.42 10.06
N GLU A 109 -26.84 11.74 10.98
CA GLU A 109 -28.28 11.48 10.91
C GLU A 109 -29.08 12.78 11.10
N GLY A 110 -28.54 13.73 11.87
CA GLY A 110 -29.09 15.07 12.05
C GLY A 110 -28.81 16.06 10.92
N LEU A 111 -27.98 15.73 9.92
CA LEU A 111 -27.74 16.63 8.78
C LEU A 111 -28.91 16.59 7.82
N THR A 112 -29.34 17.78 7.38
CA THR A 112 -30.29 17.93 6.27
C THR A 112 -29.70 17.37 4.97
N PRO A 113 -30.54 16.92 4.01
CA PRO A 113 -30.06 16.41 2.72
C PRO A 113 -29.08 17.37 2.00
N GLU A 114 -29.33 18.68 2.07
CA GLU A 114 -28.48 19.72 1.49
C GLU A 114 -27.08 19.73 2.10
N LYS A 115 -26.97 19.64 3.44
CA LYS A 115 -25.67 19.60 4.12
C LYS A 115 -24.93 18.30 3.84
N ARG A 116 -25.64 17.17 3.71
CA ARG A 116 -25.01 15.90 3.30
C ARG A 116 -24.41 15.99 1.90
N MET A 117 -25.10 16.67 0.98
CA MET A 117 -24.60 16.92 -0.37
C MET A 117 -23.36 17.82 -0.36
N GLN A 118 -23.33 18.86 0.48
CA GLN A 118 -22.16 19.71 0.65
C GLN A 118 -20.96 18.93 1.22
N VAL A 119 -21.19 18.09 2.24
CA VAL A 119 -20.14 17.25 2.83
C VAL A 119 -19.60 16.26 1.80
N ALA A 120 -20.47 15.61 1.01
CA ALA A 120 -20.04 14.71 -0.05
C ALA A 120 -19.16 15.43 -1.09
N GLY A 121 -19.56 16.62 -1.56
CA GLY A 121 -18.74 17.42 -2.48
C GLY A 121 -17.39 17.81 -1.89
N MET A 122 -17.35 18.19 -0.61
CA MET A 122 -16.09 18.49 0.08
C MET A 122 -15.17 17.26 0.17
N VAL A 123 -15.73 16.07 0.42
CA VAL A 123 -14.95 14.83 0.46
C VAL A 123 -14.37 14.49 -0.90
N ASP A 124 -15.13 14.66 -1.98
CA ASP A 124 -14.64 14.44 -3.35
C ASP A 124 -13.53 15.43 -3.71
N ASP A 125 -13.71 16.72 -3.41
CA ASP A 125 -12.70 17.77 -3.64
C ASP A 125 -11.41 17.52 -2.84
N LEU A 126 -11.54 17.11 -1.58
CA LEU A 126 -10.42 16.71 -0.76
C LEU A 126 -9.73 15.47 -1.35
N GLY A 127 -10.49 14.49 -1.83
CA GLY A 127 -9.96 13.29 -2.49
C GLY A 127 -9.14 13.62 -3.72
N GLU A 128 -9.55 14.61 -4.49
CA GLU A 128 -8.87 15.02 -5.72
C GLU A 128 -7.59 15.83 -5.45
N ARG A 129 -7.59 16.70 -4.41
CA ARG A 129 -6.50 17.64 -4.12
C ARG A 129 -5.48 17.15 -3.08
N SER A 130 -5.81 16.11 -2.32
CA SER A 130 -4.94 15.57 -1.27
C SER A 130 -3.69 14.92 -1.85
N THR A 131 -2.59 14.98 -1.10
CA THR A 131 -1.39 14.21 -1.41
C THR A 131 -1.68 12.73 -1.20
N LEU A 132 -1.24 11.88 -2.12
CA LEU A 132 -1.39 10.43 -2.03
C LEU A 132 -0.03 9.74 -2.12
N GLU A 133 0.22 8.83 -1.20
CA GLU A 133 1.39 7.97 -1.16
C GLU A 133 0.92 6.52 -1.21
N VAL A 134 1.26 5.79 -2.28
CA VAL A 134 0.89 4.38 -2.44
C VAL A 134 2.13 3.50 -2.51
N ALA A 135 2.29 2.59 -1.53
CA ALA A 135 3.25 1.50 -1.62
C ALA A 135 2.54 0.26 -2.18
N MET A 136 2.86 -0.13 -3.42
CA MET A 136 2.31 -1.33 -4.03
C MET A 136 3.23 -2.52 -3.74
N LEU A 137 2.71 -3.52 -3.01
CA LEU A 137 3.39 -4.77 -2.70
C LEU A 137 2.89 -5.82 -3.70
N VAL A 138 3.79 -6.34 -4.52
CA VAL A 138 3.48 -7.37 -5.51
C VAL A 138 4.07 -8.69 -5.08
N ASP A 139 3.21 -9.70 -5.01
CA ASP A 139 3.61 -11.07 -4.76
C ASP A 139 4.37 -11.64 -5.97
N THR A 140 5.51 -12.27 -5.71
CA THR A 140 6.36 -12.95 -6.69
C THR A 140 6.49 -14.43 -6.40
N SER A 141 5.49 -15.02 -5.74
CA SER A 141 5.31 -16.47 -5.62
C SER A 141 5.27 -17.13 -7.00
N ALA A 142 5.59 -18.42 -7.07
CA ALA A 142 5.64 -19.16 -8.33
C ALA A 142 4.32 -19.09 -9.14
N SER A 143 3.17 -19.01 -8.47
CA SER A 143 1.83 -18.89 -9.08
C SER A 143 1.56 -17.52 -9.72
N MET A 144 2.32 -16.47 -9.34
CA MET A 144 2.20 -15.14 -9.93
C MET A 144 2.85 -15.01 -11.30
N LYS A 145 3.72 -15.95 -11.70
CA LYS A 145 4.45 -15.94 -12.97
C LYS A 145 3.56 -15.65 -14.21
N PRO A 146 2.43 -16.34 -14.44
CA PRO A 146 1.53 -16.03 -15.56
C PRO A 146 0.83 -14.67 -15.43
N LYS A 147 0.72 -14.11 -14.21
CA LYS A 147 -0.03 -12.89 -13.88
C LYS A 147 0.85 -11.63 -13.96
N LEU A 148 2.18 -11.78 -13.96
CA LEU A 148 3.14 -10.66 -13.93
C LEU A 148 2.93 -9.63 -15.05
N SER A 149 2.63 -10.06 -16.27
CA SER A 149 2.41 -9.13 -17.38
C SER A 149 1.21 -8.20 -17.13
N ALA A 150 0.14 -8.73 -16.54
CA ALA A 150 -1.02 -7.95 -16.14
C ALA A 150 -0.69 -7.00 -14.98
N VAL A 151 0.13 -7.44 -14.02
CA VAL A 151 0.60 -6.59 -12.91
C VAL A 151 1.43 -5.42 -13.45
N GLN A 152 2.35 -5.67 -14.39
CA GLN A 152 3.14 -4.61 -15.01
C GLN A 152 2.28 -3.59 -15.74
N GLN A 153 1.29 -4.06 -16.49
CA GLN A 153 0.32 -3.18 -17.15
C GLN A 153 -0.47 -2.37 -16.11
N ALA A 154 -0.92 -3.01 -15.02
CA ALA A 154 -1.63 -2.34 -13.95
C ALA A 154 -0.78 -1.27 -13.25
N ILE A 155 0.50 -1.53 -12.99
CA ILE A 155 1.45 -0.54 -12.43
C ILE A 155 1.57 0.66 -13.36
N HIS A 156 1.77 0.41 -14.66
CA HIS A 156 1.89 1.47 -15.65
C HIS A 156 0.62 2.32 -15.74
N ASP A 157 -0.55 1.69 -15.92
CA ASP A 157 -1.82 2.40 -16.06
C ASP A 157 -2.23 3.11 -14.78
N PHE A 158 -1.92 2.53 -13.61
CA PHE A 158 -2.12 3.18 -12.33
C PHE A 158 -1.25 4.43 -12.18
N SER A 159 0.02 4.38 -12.60
CA SER A 159 0.89 5.57 -12.56
C SER A 159 0.37 6.73 -13.41
N ILE A 160 -0.23 6.43 -14.57
CA ILE A 160 -0.89 7.43 -15.42
C ILE A 160 -2.12 8.00 -14.70
N SER A 161 -2.94 7.15 -14.10
CA SER A 161 -4.11 7.58 -13.32
C SER A 161 -3.74 8.42 -12.10
N LEU A 162 -2.61 8.16 -11.45
CA LEU A 162 -2.13 8.98 -10.34
C LEU A 162 -1.73 10.39 -10.80
N ARG A 163 -1.16 10.51 -11.99
CA ARG A 163 -0.77 11.79 -12.59
C ARG A 163 -1.96 12.64 -13.07
N SER A 164 -3.11 12.04 -13.34
CA SER A 164 -4.30 12.80 -13.72
C SER A 164 -4.97 13.50 -12.54
N ARG A 165 -4.57 13.20 -11.31
CA ARG A 165 -5.10 13.86 -10.11
C ARG A 165 -4.55 15.28 -9.97
N SER A 166 -5.37 16.17 -9.41
CA SER A 166 -4.98 17.56 -9.13
C SER A 166 -4.01 17.68 -7.94
N GLY A 167 -4.08 16.72 -7.00
CA GLY A 167 -3.17 16.60 -5.87
C GLY A 167 -1.87 15.87 -6.24
N THR A 168 -0.84 16.02 -5.41
CA THR A 168 0.43 15.32 -5.60
C THR A 168 0.28 13.84 -5.32
N SER A 169 0.74 12.98 -6.22
CA SER A 169 0.68 11.53 -6.06
C SER A 169 2.05 10.93 -6.28
N ARG A 170 2.53 10.14 -5.33
CA ARG A 170 3.73 9.34 -5.48
C ARG A 170 3.46 7.88 -5.18
N MET A 171 4.15 7.00 -5.87
CA MET A 171 4.06 5.57 -5.63
C MET A 171 5.44 4.93 -5.55
N SER A 172 5.52 3.85 -4.78
CA SER A 172 6.65 2.93 -4.76
C SER A 172 6.12 1.53 -5.08
N VAL A 173 6.88 0.76 -5.85
CA VAL A 173 6.57 -0.64 -6.14
C VAL A 173 7.62 -1.51 -5.49
N CYS A 174 7.15 -2.48 -4.73
CA CYS A 174 7.98 -3.43 -4.03
C CYS A 174 7.51 -4.84 -4.33
N LEU A 175 8.43 -5.79 -4.21
CA LEU A 175 8.20 -7.20 -4.47
C LEU A 175 8.39 -7.98 -3.18
N PHE A 176 7.53 -8.97 -2.95
CA PHE A 176 7.72 -9.93 -1.88
C PHE A 176 7.45 -11.35 -2.39
N PRO A 177 8.23 -12.36 -1.96
CA PRO A 177 9.42 -12.26 -1.10
C PRO A 177 10.59 -11.53 -1.79
N GLY A 178 11.38 -10.78 -1.01
CA GLY A 178 12.64 -10.21 -1.45
C GLY A 178 13.81 -11.22 -1.44
N LYS A 179 14.95 -10.83 -2.00
CA LYS A 179 16.17 -11.69 -2.08
C LYS A 179 16.84 -11.88 -0.72
N ASP A 180 17.15 -10.76 -0.06
CA ASP A 180 17.85 -10.73 1.23
C ASP A 180 16.96 -10.22 2.38
N LYS A 181 15.80 -9.65 2.03
CA LYS A 181 14.81 -9.06 2.93
C LYS A 181 13.42 -9.61 2.63
N TYR A 182 12.42 -9.30 3.46
CA TYR A 182 11.04 -9.68 3.13
C TYR A 182 10.49 -8.88 1.94
N LEU A 183 11.01 -7.67 1.72
CA LEU A 183 10.57 -6.76 0.68
C LEU A 183 11.74 -6.18 -0.15
N ASP A 184 11.65 -6.29 -1.48
CA ASP A 184 12.58 -5.65 -2.42
C ASP A 184 11.92 -4.43 -3.08
N ILE A 185 12.50 -3.24 -2.92
CA ILE A 185 12.02 -2.02 -3.58
C ILE A 185 12.52 -2.01 -5.02
N VAL A 186 11.63 -2.23 -5.99
CA VAL A 186 11.98 -2.20 -7.42
C VAL A 186 11.77 -0.84 -8.05
N ILE A 187 10.80 -0.08 -7.55
CA ILE A 187 10.58 1.30 -7.94
C ILE A 187 10.55 2.12 -6.64
N PRO A 188 11.55 2.98 -6.37
CA PRO A 188 11.53 3.87 -5.23
C PRO A 188 10.41 4.91 -5.40
N TRP A 189 10.09 5.64 -4.33
CA TRP A 189 9.07 6.70 -4.36
C TRP A 189 9.27 7.65 -5.56
N THR A 190 8.29 7.66 -6.46
CA THR A 190 8.31 8.51 -7.65
C THR A 190 6.92 9.06 -7.97
N GLU A 191 6.89 10.26 -8.54
CA GLU A 191 5.68 10.86 -9.13
C GLU A 191 5.52 10.47 -10.61
N GLN A 192 6.57 9.91 -11.21
CA GLN A 192 6.62 9.54 -12.63
C GLN A 192 7.20 8.13 -12.78
N ILE A 193 6.39 7.22 -13.31
CA ILE A 193 6.86 5.89 -13.70
C ILE A 193 7.14 5.90 -15.20
N GLU A 194 8.39 6.17 -15.55
CA GLU A 194 8.87 6.10 -16.93
C GLU A 194 9.33 4.67 -17.29
N LYS A 195 9.56 3.82 -16.28
CA LYS A 195 10.26 2.53 -16.42
C LYS A 195 9.56 1.35 -15.71
N ALA A 196 8.22 1.31 -15.70
CA ALA A 196 7.45 0.16 -15.17
C ALA A 196 7.91 -1.19 -15.77
N HIS A 197 8.36 -1.15 -17.03
CA HIS A 197 8.81 -2.32 -17.78
C HIS A 197 10.08 -2.99 -17.22
N GLN A 198 10.86 -2.35 -16.35
CA GLN A 198 12.12 -2.92 -15.81
C GLN A 198 11.93 -3.93 -14.67
N ILE A 199 10.71 -4.04 -14.12
CA ILE A 199 10.39 -4.89 -12.95
C ILE A 199 10.71 -6.39 -13.19
N THR A 200 10.80 -6.85 -14.43
CA THR A 200 10.98 -8.27 -14.77
C THR A 200 12.41 -8.79 -14.79
N SER A 201 13.42 -7.93 -14.80
CA SER A 201 14.77 -8.39 -15.18
C SER A 201 15.51 -9.24 -14.12
N ASN A 202 15.02 -9.29 -12.87
CA ASN A 202 15.76 -9.93 -11.76
C ASN A 202 14.89 -10.68 -10.73
N LEU A 203 13.69 -11.12 -11.11
CA LEU A 203 12.76 -11.85 -10.23
C LEU A 203 13.24 -13.27 -9.91
N THR A 204 13.79 -13.48 -8.72
CA THR A 204 14.01 -14.82 -8.15
C THR A 204 12.75 -15.26 -7.42
N MET A 205 11.91 -16.02 -8.12
CA MET A 205 10.66 -16.55 -7.57
C MET A 205 10.99 -17.60 -6.51
N SER A 206 10.48 -17.44 -5.28
CA SER A 206 10.61 -18.44 -4.22
C SER A 206 9.21 -18.92 -3.76
N GLY A 207 9.14 -20.10 -3.14
CA GLY A 207 7.87 -20.76 -2.80
C GLY A 207 7.20 -20.30 -1.51
N LEU A 208 7.76 -19.32 -0.80
CA LEU A 208 7.23 -18.79 0.46
C LEU A 208 6.70 -17.36 0.26
N THR A 209 5.56 -17.05 0.85
CA THR A 209 4.89 -15.74 0.71
C THR A 209 4.78 -15.08 2.10
N PRO A 210 5.78 -14.26 2.50
CA PRO A 210 5.82 -13.62 3.81
C PRO A 210 5.02 -12.30 3.82
N THR A 211 3.71 -12.37 3.64
CA THR A 211 2.84 -11.18 3.48
C THR A 211 2.87 -10.27 4.72
N GLY A 212 2.81 -10.83 5.93
CA GLY A 212 2.87 -10.03 7.16
C GLY A 212 4.17 -9.25 7.32
N PRO A 213 5.34 -9.91 7.27
CA PRO A 213 6.62 -9.21 7.27
C PRO A 213 6.77 -8.16 6.15
N ALA A 214 6.26 -8.44 4.94
CA ALA A 214 6.27 -7.48 3.84
C ALA A 214 5.45 -6.21 4.15
N ILE A 215 4.27 -6.35 4.77
CA ILE A 215 3.47 -5.19 5.22
C ILE A 215 4.26 -4.35 6.24
N VAL A 216 4.93 -5.00 7.20
CA VAL A 216 5.70 -4.30 8.24
C VAL A 216 6.88 -3.53 7.64
N GLU A 217 7.63 -4.14 6.72
CA GLU A 217 8.70 -3.43 6.00
C GLU A 217 8.14 -2.29 5.14
N ALA A 218 6.95 -2.45 4.56
CA ALA A 218 6.29 -1.40 3.79
C ALA A 218 5.88 -0.19 4.64
N ILE A 219 5.44 -0.40 5.90
CA ILE A 219 5.15 0.69 6.85
C ILE A 219 6.39 1.58 7.03
N ALA A 220 7.58 0.97 7.11
CA ALA A 220 8.84 1.68 7.26
C ALA A 220 9.21 2.58 6.07
N LEU A 221 8.64 2.34 4.88
CA LEU A 221 8.88 3.16 3.68
C LEU A 221 8.24 4.55 3.77
N PHE A 222 7.24 4.72 4.63
CA PHE A 222 6.59 6.00 4.87
C PHE A 222 7.43 6.76 5.90
N ASN A 223 8.37 7.59 5.42
CA ASN A 223 9.40 8.34 6.18
C ASN A 223 8.92 9.20 7.38
N HIS A 224 7.64 9.19 7.74
CA HIS A 224 7.05 9.97 8.84
C HIS A 224 6.25 9.10 9.82
N VAL A 225 6.48 7.79 9.82
CA VAL A 225 5.82 6.82 10.72
C VAL A 225 6.84 6.27 11.72
N PRO A 226 6.72 6.57 13.03
CA PRO A 226 7.59 5.95 14.03
C PRO A 226 7.26 4.46 14.15
N LEU A 227 8.22 3.60 13.80
CA LEU A 227 8.11 2.15 13.98
C LEU A 227 8.17 1.79 15.47
N PRO A 228 7.50 0.71 15.91
CA PRO A 228 7.73 0.12 17.23
C PRO A 228 9.22 -0.18 17.46
N ALA A 229 9.72 0.01 18.69
CA ALA A 229 11.16 -0.05 18.99
C ALA A 229 11.82 -1.38 18.56
N GLU A 230 11.13 -2.50 18.75
CA GLU A 230 11.59 -3.84 18.34
C GLU A 230 11.81 -3.97 16.81
N LEU A 231 11.06 -3.21 16.01
CA LEU A 231 11.20 -3.13 14.55
C LEU A 231 12.22 -2.05 14.14
N ALA A 232 12.30 -0.94 14.88
CA ALA A 232 13.26 0.13 14.64
C ALA A 232 14.71 -0.32 14.81
N ASP A 233 15.00 -1.20 15.78
CA ASP A 233 16.36 -1.72 16.02
C ASP A 233 16.84 -2.61 14.87
N SER A 234 15.96 -3.45 14.32
CA SER A 234 16.26 -4.26 13.14
C SER A 234 16.46 -3.45 11.85
N TYR A 235 15.85 -2.26 11.78
CA TYR A 235 15.94 -1.32 10.65
C TYR A 235 17.18 -0.42 10.73
N ARG A 236 17.47 0.19 11.89
CA ARG A 236 18.61 1.09 12.08
C ARG A 236 19.96 0.36 12.13
N SER A 237 20.01 -0.83 12.74
CA SER A 237 21.24 -1.62 12.80
C SER A 237 21.72 -2.09 11.41
N ARG A 238 20.83 -2.22 10.42
CA ARG A 238 21.15 -2.76 9.08
C ARG A 238 21.28 -1.71 7.98
N TYR A 239 20.82 -0.48 8.20
CA TYR A 239 21.06 0.64 7.27
C TYR A 239 22.39 1.37 7.56
N ASN A 240 22.81 1.45 8.83
CA ASN A 240 24.11 2.04 9.19
C ASN A 240 25.32 1.19 8.78
N GLU A 241 25.15 -0.12 8.51
CA GLU A 241 26.26 -0.96 7.99
C GLU A 241 26.58 -0.68 6.52
N THR A 242 25.69 -0.02 5.77
CA THR A 242 25.89 0.29 4.34
C THR A 242 26.32 1.73 4.05
N GLU A 243 26.41 2.62 5.05
CA GLU A 243 26.95 3.98 4.88
C GLU A 243 28.41 4.12 5.37
N ASP A 244 29.01 3.07 5.95
CA ASP A 244 30.39 3.07 6.47
C ASP A 244 31.42 2.39 5.52
N ASP A 245 31.10 2.21 4.23
CA ASP A 245 32.06 1.74 3.20
C ASP A 245 32.36 2.79 2.12
N ASP A 246 32.27 4.07 2.45
CA ASP A 246 32.98 5.11 1.71
C ASP A 246 34.36 5.31 2.35
N GLY A 247 35.30 4.48 1.87
CA GLY A 247 36.71 4.58 2.16
C GLY A 247 37.26 5.97 1.83
N PHE A 248 37.37 6.82 2.85
CA PHE A 248 38.36 7.89 2.87
C PHE A 248 39.37 7.63 3.98
N LEU A 249 40.58 7.28 3.52
CA LEU A 249 41.83 7.26 4.25
C LEU A 249 41.88 8.38 5.31
N ARG A 250 41.85 7.99 6.59
CA ARG A 250 42.38 8.82 7.65
C ARG A 250 43.87 8.54 7.73
N ASP A 251 44.65 9.46 7.16
CA ASP A 251 46.09 9.54 7.36
C ASP A 251 46.41 9.55 8.87
N HIS A 252 47.26 8.61 9.27
CA HIS A 252 48.13 8.80 10.42
C HIS A 252 49.22 9.80 10.02
N VAL A 253 49.47 10.82 10.84
CA VAL A 253 50.79 11.21 11.37
C VAL A 253 50.56 12.32 12.44
N PHE A 254 51.37 12.23 13.49
CA PHE A 254 51.56 13.12 14.65
C PHE A 254 51.30 14.61 14.47
#